data_AF-A0A232F661-F1
#
_entry.id   AF-A0A232F661-F1
#
_cell.length_a   1.000
_cell.length_b   1.000
_cell.length_c   1.000
_cell.angle_alpha   90.00
_cell.angle_beta   90.00
_cell.angle_gamma   90.00
#
_symmetry.space_group_name_H-M   'P 1'
#
loop_
_entity.id
_entity.type
_entity.pdbx_description
1 polymer ?
#
loop_
_entity_poly.entity_id
_entity_poly.type
_entity_poly.pdbx_seq_one_letter_code
_entity_poly.pdbx_strand_id
1 'polypeptide(L)'
;MMMRAPRVFHIGECGVHHKKTNCESTTVIAKVQNVLKSARSNLYPSQLTLMVASVSKKTKLRKGNGGWGDVRDHELCLNVTLAAEPLMPPSGLL
;
A
#
# COMPACT_ATOMS: atom_id res chain seq x y z
N MET A 1 -5.49 -9.75 6.93
CA MET A 1 -4.32 -10.51 7.41
C MET A 1 -3.06 -9.81 6.94
N MET A 2 -2.00 -9.75 7.74
CA MET A 2 -0.73 -9.10 7.39
C MET A 2 0.43 -9.97 7.87
N MET A 3 1.52 -10.00 7.11
CA MET A 3 2.74 -10.72 7.50
C MET A 3 3.46 -10.00 8.65
N ARG A 4 3.93 -10.76 9.64
CA ARG A 4 4.72 -10.22 10.76
C ARG A 4 6.07 -9.66 10.29
N ALA A 5 6.70 -10.31 9.32
CA ALA A 5 7.88 -9.79 8.63
C ALA A 5 7.45 -9.12 7.31
N PRO A 6 7.81 -7.85 7.06
CA PRO A 6 7.40 -7.13 5.86
C PRO A 6 8.00 -7.76 4.60
N ARG A 7 7.20 -7.79 3.53
CA ARG A 7 7.65 -8.19 2.18
C ARG A 7 7.82 -7.00 1.23
N VAL A 8 7.34 -5.83 1.64
CA VAL A 8 7.44 -4.57 0.91
C VAL A 8 8.07 -3.54 1.83
N PHE A 9 9.07 -2.82 1.33
CA PHE A 9 9.75 -1.75 2.04
C PHE A 9 9.46 -0.42 1.36
N HIS A 10 9.06 0.58 2.13
CA HIS A 10 8.96 1.94 1.64
C HIS A 10 10.36 2.57 1.59
N ILE A 11 10.83 2.89 0.37
CA ILE A 11 12.17 3.47 0.15
C ILE A 11 12.15 4.99 -0.08
N GLY A 12 10.96 5.60 -0.18
CA GLY A 12 10.82 7.04 -0.34
C GLY A 12 11.27 7.78 0.92
N GLU A 13 12.30 8.63 0.79
CA GLU A 13 12.81 9.43 1.92
C GLU A 13 12.63 10.94 1.72
N CYS A 14 12.08 11.36 0.59
CA CYS A 14 11.87 12.75 0.21
C CYS A 14 10.40 13.04 -0.05
N GLY A 15 9.97 14.28 0.22
CA GLY A 15 8.60 14.72 0.01
C GLY A 15 8.23 15.90 0.91
N VAL A 16 6.96 16.33 0.84
CA VAL A 16 6.42 17.52 1.53
C VAL A 16 6.67 17.52 3.05
N HIS A 17 6.84 16.34 3.66
CA HIS A 17 7.10 16.18 5.10
C HIS A 17 8.53 15.76 5.46
N HIS A 18 9.43 15.59 4.49
CA HIS A 18 10.80 15.14 4.73
C HIS A 18 11.81 16.25 4.43
N LYS A 19 12.51 16.72 5.47
CA LYS A 19 13.49 17.83 5.41
C LYS A 19 14.90 17.40 4.93
N LYS A 20 15.05 16.25 4.27
CA LYS A 20 16.36 15.79 3.81
C LYS A 20 16.74 16.52 2.52
N THR A 21 17.96 17.07 2.49
CA THR A 21 18.54 17.73 1.29
C THR A 21 18.98 16.73 0.23
N ASN A 22 19.38 15.52 0.64
CA ASN A 22 19.73 14.42 -0.24
C ASN A 22 18.56 13.44 -0.35
N CYS A 23 17.92 13.45 -1.52
CA CYS A 23 16.79 12.57 -1.88
C CYS A 23 17.23 11.21 -2.47
N GLU A 24 18.53 10.92 -2.40
CA GLU A 24 19.12 9.73 -2.98
C GLU A 24 18.64 8.45 -2.30
N SER A 25 17.98 7.59 -3.07
CA SER A 25 17.39 6.33 -2.59
C SER A 25 18.46 5.26 -2.32
N THR A 26 19.68 5.46 -2.80
CA THR A 26 20.79 4.49 -2.78
C THR A 26 21.12 4.01 -1.36
N THR A 27 21.12 4.90 -0.37
CA THR A 27 21.41 4.57 1.03
C THR A 27 20.35 3.65 1.64
N VAL A 28 19.08 3.89 1.32
CA VAL A 28 17.94 3.07 1.79
C VAL A 28 17.94 1.72 1.11
N ILE A 29 18.22 1.69 -0.20
CA ILE A 29 18.35 0.45 -0.97
C ILE A 29 19.45 -0.42 -0.36
N ALA A 30 20.63 0.15 -0.07
CA ALA A 30 21.72 -0.59 0.57
C ALA A 30 21.31 -1.15 1.94
N LYS A 31 20.55 -0.37 2.73
CA LYS A 31 20.01 -0.83 4.02
C LYS A 31 19.04 -1.99 3.85
N VAL A 32 18.10 -1.90 2.91
CA VAL A 32 17.14 -2.99 2.60
C VAL A 32 17.88 -4.24 2.15
N GLN A 33 18.88 -4.11 1.27
CA GLN A 33 19.69 -5.24 0.83
C GLN A 33 20.42 -5.90 2.00
N ASN A 34 20.97 -5.13 2.94
CA ASN A 34 21.64 -5.69 4.11
C ASN A 34 20.68 -6.44 5.05
N VAL A 35 19.47 -5.91 5.25
CA VAL A 35 18.41 -6.60 6.02
C VAL A 35 17.99 -7.90 5.34
N LEU A 36 17.83 -7.90 4.02
CA LEU A 36 17.46 -9.11 3.27
C LEU A 36 18.58 -10.15 3.29
N LYS A 37 19.85 -9.71 3.20
CA LYS A 37 21.01 -10.60 3.31
C LYS A 37 21.09 -11.25 4.70
N SER A 38 20.90 -10.51 5.78
CA SER A 38 20.94 -11.06 7.14
C SER A 38 19.76 -11.99 7.44
N ALA A 39 18.60 -11.74 6.82
CA ALA A 39 17.40 -12.56 6.97
C ALA A 39 17.32 -13.76 6.00
N ARG A 40 18.35 -14.00 5.17
CA ARG A 40 18.30 -14.94 4.03
C ARG A 40 17.79 -16.35 4.40
N SER A 41 18.20 -16.88 5.55
CA SER A 41 17.77 -18.20 6.04
C SER A 41 16.29 -18.29 6.42
N ASN A 42 15.62 -17.15 6.62
CA ASN A 42 14.21 -17.06 7.02
C ASN A 42 13.31 -16.61 5.85
N LEU A 43 13.87 -16.47 4.64
CA LEU A 43 13.09 -16.18 3.43
C LEU A 43 12.44 -17.48 2.91
N TYR A 44 11.30 -17.34 2.23
CA TYR A 44 10.56 -18.45 1.62
C TYR A 44 10.15 -19.57 2.59
N PRO A 45 9.47 -19.26 3.71
CA PRO A 45 8.95 -20.31 4.59
C PRO A 45 7.94 -21.17 3.82
N SER A 46 8.01 -22.50 3.99
CA SER A 46 7.08 -23.43 3.35
C SER A 46 5.68 -23.41 3.97
N GLN A 47 5.55 -22.89 5.19
CA GLN A 47 4.31 -22.82 5.95
C GLN A 47 4.20 -21.49 6.69
N LEU A 48 2.97 -21.02 6.87
CA LEU A 48 2.65 -19.81 7.63
C LEU A 48 1.66 -20.15 8.73
N THR A 49 1.88 -19.60 9.92
CA THR A 49 0.97 -19.75 11.07
C THR A 49 0.18 -18.46 11.26
N LEU A 50 -1.15 -18.57 11.28
CA LEU A 50 -2.02 -17.45 11.59
C LEU A 50 -2.01 -17.21 13.11
N MET A 51 -1.65 -16.00 13.51
CA MET A 51 -1.77 -15.56 14.89
C MET A 51 -2.90 -14.52 14.97
N VAL A 52 -3.83 -14.71 15.91
CA VAL A 52 -4.86 -13.72 16.19
C VAL A 52 -4.19 -12.54 16.90
N ALA A 53 -3.99 -11.44 16.17
CA ALA A 53 -3.58 -10.18 16.77
C ALA A 53 -4.74 -9.64 17.64
N SER A 54 -4.42 -8.99 18.75
CA SER A 54 -5.42 -8.36 19.61
C SER A 54 -6.29 -7.40 18.80
N VAL A 55 -7.60 -7.44 19.05
CA VAL A 55 -8.61 -6.64 18.35
C VAL A 55 -8.18 -5.18 18.34
N SER A 56 -8.01 -4.62 17.15
CA SER A 56 -7.68 -3.21 16.96
C SER A 56 -8.71 -2.36 17.70
N LYS A 57 -8.25 -1.51 18.63
CA LYS A 57 -9.09 -0.50 19.28
C LYS A 57 -9.85 0.24 18.18
N LYS A 58 -11.17 0.41 18.32
CA LYS A 58 -12.01 1.14 17.35
C LYS A 58 -11.27 2.39 16.92
N THR A 59 -10.82 2.40 15.66
CA THR A 59 -10.04 3.50 15.10
C THR A 59 -10.96 4.71 15.09
N LYS A 60 -10.72 5.69 15.96
CA LYS A 60 -11.45 6.96 15.90
C LYS A 60 -11.28 7.52 14.50
N LEU A 61 -12.36 7.99 13.89
CA LEU A 61 -12.29 8.69 12.62
C LEU A 61 -11.35 9.88 12.79
N ARG A 62 -10.19 9.82 12.11
CA ARG A 62 -9.19 10.89 12.17
C ARG A 62 -9.68 12.04 11.30
N LYS A 63 -9.41 13.28 11.73
CA LYS A 63 -9.61 14.45 10.87
C LYS A 63 -8.81 14.25 9.58
N GLY A 64 -9.44 14.49 8.44
CA GLY A 64 -8.79 14.38 7.13
C GLY A 64 -7.63 15.36 6.98
N ASN A 65 -6.63 14.99 6.18
CA ASN A 65 -5.46 15.83 5.90
C ASN A 65 -5.76 16.99 4.92
N GLY A 66 -6.97 17.07 4.36
CA GLY A 66 -7.34 18.04 3.32
C GLY A 66 -6.89 17.62 1.92
N GLY A 67 -6.99 18.54 0.95
CA GLY A 67 -6.58 18.31 -0.44
C GLY A 67 -7.56 17.50 -1.30
N TRP A 68 -8.75 17.19 -0.80
CA TRP A 68 -9.78 16.38 -1.48
C TRP A 68 -11.15 17.08 -1.48
N GLY A 69 -11.16 18.40 -1.64
CA GLY A 69 -12.38 19.22 -1.58
C GLY A 69 -12.92 19.64 -2.96
N ASP A 70 -12.17 19.42 -4.03
CA ASP A 70 -12.58 19.78 -5.39
C ASP A 70 -13.59 18.75 -5.92
N VAL A 71 -14.77 19.22 -6.32
CA VAL A 71 -15.85 18.37 -6.84
C VAL A 71 -15.40 17.60 -8.09
N ARG A 72 -14.50 18.18 -8.89
CA ARG A 72 -13.98 17.54 -10.11
C ARG A 72 -13.13 16.32 -9.80
N ASP A 73 -12.38 16.33 -8.69
CA ASP A 73 -11.61 15.17 -8.23
C ASP A 73 -12.56 14.03 -7.83
N HIS A 74 -13.71 14.37 -7.25
CA HIS A 74 -14.74 13.39 -6.85
C HIS A 74 -15.41 12.78 -8.07
N GLU A 75 -15.86 13.60 -9.01
CA GLU A 75 -16.48 13.15 -10.26
C GLU A 75 -15.54 12.26 -11.07
N LEU A 76 -14.27 12.67 -11.21
CA LEU A 76 -13.25 11.87 -11.87
C LEU A 76 -13.06 10.51 -11.19
N CYS A 77 -12.95 10.50 -9.86
CA CYS A 77 -12.78 9.26 -9.09
C CYS A 77 -13.95 8.28 -9.28
N LEU A 78 -15.19 8.78 -9.25
CA LEU A 78 -16.38 7.96 -9.46
C LEU A 78 -16.44 7.42 -10.90
N ASN A 79 -16.11 8.24 -11.91
CA ASN A 79 -16.17 7.79 -13.30
C ASN A 79 -15.15 6.69 -13.62
N VAL A 80 -13.94 6.72 -13.03
CA VAL A 80 -12.94 5.66 -13.19
C VAL A 80 -13.40 4.32 -12.62
N THR A 81 -14.26 4.34 -11.60
CA THR A 81 -14.73 3.12 -10.93
C THR A 81 -16.05 2.59 -11.49
N LEU A 82 -16.88 3.45 -12.07
CA LEU A 82 -18.18 3.07 -12.63
C LEU A 82 -18.14 2.74 -14.13
N ALA A 83 -17.18 3.27 -14.89
CA ALA A 83 -17.04 2.98 -16.33
C ALA A 83 -16.37 1.61 -16.63
N ALA A 84 -16.02 0.84 -15.60
CA ALA A 84 -15.42 -0.48 -15.70
C ALA A 84 -16.44 -1.63 -15.63
N GLU A 85 -17.70 -1.41 -16.03
CA GLU A 85 -18.50 -2.54 -16.47
C GLU A 85 -17.92 -3.02 -17.81
N PRO A 86 -17.49 -4.30 -17.93
CA PRO A 86 -17.29 -4.87 -19.24
C PRO A 86 -18.65 -4.78 -19.94
N LEU A 87 -18.65 -4.32 -21.19
CA LEU A 87 -19.69 -4.64 -22.16
C LEU A 87 -19.77 -6.17 -22.25
N MET A 88 -20.43 -6.84 -21.29
CA MET A 88 -20.90 -8.19 -21.49
C MET A 88 -21.99 -8.06 -22.56
N PRO A 89 -21.85 -8.72 -23.72
CA PRO A 89 -22.96 -8.80 -24.64
C PRO A 89 -24.13 -9.50 -23.91
N PRO A 90 -25.39 -9.09 -24.15
CA PRO A 90 -26.53 -9.78 -23.57
C PRO A 90 -26.47 -11.24 -24.02
N SER A 91 -26.22 -12.14 -23.07
CA SER A 91 -26.44 -13.57 -23.26
C SER A 91 -27.95 -13.77 -23.34
N GLY A 92 -28.49 -13.70 -24.56
CA GLY A 92 -29.92 -13.83 -24.76
C GLY A 92 -30.40 -13.34 -26.11
N LEU A 93 -30.02 -14.04 -27.17
CA LEU A 93 -30.80 -14.08 -28.41
C LEU A 93 -30.68 -15.49 -29.00
N LEU A 94 -31.76 -16.26 -28.77
CA LEU A 94 -32.24 -17.49 -29.42
C LEU A 94 -31.35 -18.74 -29.37
#